data_AF-A0A5D8YDR9-F1
#
_entry.id   AF-A0A5D8YDR9-F1
#
_cell.length_a   1.000
_cell.length_b   1.000
_cell.length_c   1.000
_cell.angle_alpha   90.00
_cell.angle_beta   90.00
_cell.angle_gamma   90.00
#
_symmetry.space_group_name_H-M   'P 1'
#
loop_
_entity.id
_entity.type
_entity.pdbx_description
1 polymer ?
#
loop_
_entity_poly.entity_id
_entity_poly.type
_entity_poly.pdbx_seq_one_letter_code
_entity_poly.pdbx_strand_id
1 'polypeptide(L)'
;MEQLRGFAHVLLASLLWLAVWAVLSYVGMVAVAFWSAPPQPDLATTLVLAGIVVLVGLLFAVPVLVVLAAPAYALLLRSGRASLASAAAVGLVPGAVTFAFSRELGWPAIATGLFVSLATHWSCKVRPNNSSKPTPLRGAA
;
A
#
# COMPACT_ATOMS: atom_id res chain seq x y z
N MET A 1 -0.43 26.38 3.21
CA MET A 1 0.04 25.23 4.02
C MET A 1 -0.92 24.03 4.00
N GLU A 2 -2.19 24.16 3.60
CA GLU A 2 -3.12 23.02 3.49
C GLU A 2 -2.77 22.01 2.39
N GLN A 3 -2.09 22.45 1.32
CA GLN A 3 -1.70 21.56 0.21
C GLN A 3 -0.68 20.48 0.61
N LEU A 4 0.29 20.80 1.46
CA LEU A 4 1.31 19.83 1.93
C LEU A 4 0.71 18.77 2.87
N ARG A 5 -0.34 19.12 3.62
CA ARG A 5 -1.07 18.16 4.45
C ARG A 5 -1.64 17.03 3.61
N GLY A 6 -2.28 17.32 2.47
CA GLY A 6 -2.90 16.27 1.64
C GLY A 6 -1.92 15.19 1.16
N PHE A 7 -0.71 15.59 0.74
CA PHE A 7 0.30 14.64 0.27
C PHE A 7 0.89 13.81 1.41
N ALA A 8 1.26 14.45 2.52
CA ALA A 8 1.85 13.76 3.67
C ALA A 8 0.90 12.69 4.24
N HIS A 9 -0.41 12.95 4.28
CA HIS A 9 -1.40 11.96 4.74
C HIS A 9 -1.53 10.78 3.79
N VAL A 10 -1.55 11.02 2.48
CA VAL A 10 -1.58 9.95 1.46
C VAL A 10 -0.32 9.10 1.55
N LEU A 11 0.86 9.74 1.65
CA LEU A 11 2.13 9.06 1.76
C LEU A 11 2.19 8.20 3.02
N LEU A 12 1.85 8.76 4.18
CA LEU A 12 1.84 8.03 5.44
C LEU A 12 0.87 6.85 5.40
N ALA A 13 -0.35 7.04 4.90
CA ALA A 13 -1.32 5.95 4.75
C ALA A 13 -0.78 4.84 3.83
N SER A 14 -0.17 5.21 2.71
CA SER A 14 0.42 4.25 1.76
C SER A 14 1.58 3.46 2.40
N LEU A 15 2.46 4.13 3.15
CA LEU A 15 3.57 3.49 3.85
C LEU A 15 3.09 2.52 4.95
N LEU A 16 2.05 2.90 5.71
CA LEU A 16 1.45 2.02 6.72
C LEU A 16 0.88 0.76 6.06
N TRP A 17 0.13 0.90 4.98
CA TRP A 17 -0.43 -0.25 4.27
C TRP A 17 0.63 -1.11 3.58
N LEU A 18 1.71 -0.51 3.10
CA LEU A 18 2.87 -1.25 2.60
C LEU A 18 3.52 -2.08 3.71
N ALA A 19 3.69 -1.50 4.91
CA ALA A 19 4.24 -2.22 6.05
C ALA A 19 3.32 -3.38 6.49
N VAL A 20 2.00 -3.17 6.50
CA VAL A 20 1.02 -4.23 6.79
C VAL A 20 1.13 -5.36 5.76
N TRP A 21 1.19 -5.03 4.46
CA TRP A 21 1.36 -6.03 3.41
C TRP A 21 2.69 -6.79 3.51
N ALA A 22 3.78 -6.12 3.89
CA ALA A 22 5.07 -6.75 4.13
C ALA A 22 5.01 -7.79 5.26
N VAL A 23 4.32 -7.48 6.36
CA VAL A 23 4.11 -8.44 7.46
C VAL A 23 3.22 -9.61 7.01
N LEU A 24 2.13 -9.34 6.29
CA LEU A 24 1.23 -10.39 5.81
C LEU A 24 1.92 -11.33 4.82
N SER A 25 2.70 -10.79 3.89
CA SER A 25 3.48 -11.60 2.94
C SER A 25 4.57 -12.41 3.65
N TYR A 26 5.27 -11.83 4.63
CA TYR A 26 6.23 -12.56 5.46
C TYR A 26 5.58 -13.77 6.15
N VAL A 27 4.48 -13.54 6.89
CA VAL A 27 3.75 -14.60 7.61
C VAL A 27 3.20 -15.64 6.63
N GLY A 28 2.67 -15.20 5.49
CA GLY A 28 2.16 -16.09 4.44
C GLY A 28 3.25 -16.99 3.85
N MET A 29 4.43 -16.46 3.56
CA MET A 29 5.56 -17.26 3.07
C MET A 29 6.00 -18.32 4.08
N VAL A 30 6.11 -17.94 5.35
CA VAL A 30 6.45 -18.88 6.42
C VAL A 30 5.38 -19.96 6.54
N ALA A 31 4.09 -19.58 6.55
CA ALA A 31 2.99 -20.54 6.64
C ALA A 31 2.97 -21.53 5.46
N VAL A 32 3.18 -21.05 4.24
CA VAL A 32 3.25 -21.90 3.03
C VAL A 32 4.41 -22.90 3.13
N ALA A 33 5.58 -22.48 3.59
CA ALA A 33 6.74 -23.36 3.74
C ALA A 33 6.50 -24.50 4.76
N PHE A 34 5.73 -24.25 5.82
CA PHE A 34 5.37 -25.29 6.79
C PHE A 34 4.19 -26.17 6.34
N TRP A 35 3.33 -25.65 5.47
CA TRP A 35 2.22 -26.41 4.90
C TRP A 35 2.62 -27.27 3.69
N SER A 36 3.75 -26.96 3.05
CA SER A 36 4.24 -27.73 1.90
C SER A 36 4.68 -29.14 2.30
N ALA A 37 4.55 -30.08 1.34
CA ALA A 37 4.89 -31.49 1.53
C ALA A 37 6.38 -31.64 1.93
N PRO A 38 6.70 -32.64 2.77
CA PRO A 38 8.05 -32.85 3.26
C PRO A 38 9.07 -33.12 2.13
N PRO A 39 10.37 -32.83 2.35
CA PRO A 39 10.98 -32.42 3.60
C PRO A 39 10.73 -30.93 3.94
N GLN A 40 10.36 -30.67 5.19
CA GLN A 40 10.17 -29.30 5.66
C GLN A 40 11.53 -28.61 5.84
N PRO A 41 11.68 -27.35 5.38
CA PRO A 41 12.89 -26.59 5.63
C PRO A 41 13.05 -26.27 7.12
N ASP A 42 14.29 -26.08 7.55
CA ASP A 42 14.59 -25.58 8.88
C ASP A 42 13.90 -24.21 9.13
N LEU A 43 13.40 -24.01 10.35
CA LEU A 43 12.64 -22.81 10.72
C LEU A 43 13.51 -21.56 10.57
N ALA A 44 14.76 -21.60 11.04
CA ALA A 44 15.65 -20.44 10.96
C ALA A 44 15.93 -20.06 9.50
N THR A 45 16.19 -21.06 8.66
CA THR A 45 16.38 -20.86 7.22
C THR A 45 15.16 -20.24 6.55
N THR A 46 13.95 -20.73 6.88
CA THR A 46 12.68 -20.22 6.33
C THR A 46 12.44 -18.76 6.72
N LEU A 47 12.64 -18.41 8.00
CA LEU A 47 12.47 -17.05 8.50
C LEU A 47 13.45 -16.08 7.82
N VAL A 48 14.71 -16.48 7.66
CA VAL A 48 15.74 -15.66 6.99
C VAL A 48 15.39 -15.43 5.52
N LEU A 49 15.03 -16.48 4.78
CA LEU A 49 14.68 -16.35 3.36
C LEU A 49 13.43 -15.50 3.15
N ALA A 50 12.38 -15.71 3.94
CA ALA A 50 11.17 -14.87 3.89
C ALA A 50 11.51 -13.41 4.20
N GLY A 51 12.37 -13.16 5.19
CA GLY A 51 12.83 -11.82 5.55
C GLY A 51 13.59 -11.14 4.42
N ILE A 52 14.51 -11.84 3.75
CA ILE A 52 15.27 -11.32 2.61
C ILE A 52 14.32 -10.96 1.46
N VAL A 53 13.38 -11.84 1.11
CA VAL A 53 12.43 -11.60 0.02
C VAL A 53 11.58 -10.36 0.28
N VAL A 54 11.06 -10.22 1.50
CA VAL A 54 10.26 -9.05 1.91
C VAL A 54 11.11 -7.78 1.91
N LEU A 55 12.34 -7.84 2.41
CA LEU A 55 13.26 -6.70 2.42
C LEU A 55 13.59 -6.22 1.00
N VAL A 56 13.92 -7.15 0.10
CA VAL A 56 14.17 -6.85 -1.31
C VAL A 56 12.92 -6.24 -1.95
N GLY A 57 11.74 -6.82 -1.70
CA GLY A 57 10.47 -6.27 -2.18
C GLY A 57 10.23 -4.83 -1.71
N LEU A 58 10.51 -4.52 -0.44
CA LEU A 58 10.40 -3.17 0.11
C LEU A 58 11.39 -2.19 -0.52
N LEU A 59 12.63 -2.60 -0.79
CA LEU A 59 13.64 -1.78 -1.46
C LEU A 59 13.19 -1.32 -2.85
N PHE A 60 12.40 -2.13 -3.55
CA PHE A 60 11.79 -1.74 -4.83
C PHE A 60 10.48 -0.97 -4.66
N ALA A 61 9.62 -1.38 -3.73
CA ALA A 61 8.29 -0.80 -3.56
C ALA A 61 8.33 0.63 -2.99
N VAL A 62 9.21 0.91 -2.02
CA VAL A 62 9.27 2.22 -1.34
C VAL A 62 9.61 3.36 -2.31
N PRO A 63 10.66 3.28 -3.15
CA PRO A 63 10.94 4.35 -4.11
C PRO A 63 9.79 4.59 -5.09
N VAL A 64 9.20 3.52 -5.64
CA VAL A 64 8.06 3.61 -6.56
C VAL A 64 6.87 4.29 -5.88
N LEU A 65 6.60 3.94 -4.63
CA LEU A 65 5.52 4.52 -3.84
C LEU A 65 5.74 6.01 -3.57
N VAL A 66 6.94 6.39 -3.11
CA VAL A 66 7.29 7.76 -2.72
C VAL A 66 7.35 8.69 -3.93
N VAL A 67 7.96 8.24 -5.03
CA VAL A 67 8.25 9.08 -6.21
C VAL A 67 7.07 9.13 -7.18
N LEU A 68 6.29 8.05 -7.30
CA LEU A 68 5.29 7.93 -8.36
C LEU A 68 3.88 7.72 -7.81
N ALA A 69 3.65 6.66 -7.02
CA ALA A 69 2.29 6.26 -6.66
C ALA A 69 1.60 7.28 -5.74
N ALA A 70 2.24 7.69 -4.64
CA ALA A 70 1.67 8.63 -3.69
C ALA A 70 1.47 10.03 -4.30
N PRO A 71 2.42 10.62 -5.06
CA PRO A 71 2.19 11.89 -5.75
C PRO A 71 1.05 11.81 -6.76
N ALA A 72 1.01 10.77 -7.61
CA ALA A 72 -0.03 10.60 -8.62
C ALA A 72 -1.42 10.49 -7.98
N TYR A 73 -1.54 9.70 -6.91
CA TYR A 73 -2.81 9.54 -6.21
C TYR A 73 -3.24 10.81 -5.45
N ALA A 74 -2.28 11.55 -4.85
CA ALA A 74 -2.56 12.83 -4.22
C ALA A 74 -3.07 13.88 -5.23
N LEU A 75 -2.55 13.89 -6.47
CA LEU A 75 -3.05 14.74 -7.55
C LEU A 75 -4.50 14.38 -7.95
N LEU A 76 -4.79 13.08 -8.07
CA LEU A 76 -6.15 12.60 -8.37
C LEU A 76 -7.16 12.99 -7.29
N LEU A 77 -6.76 12.90 -6.01
CA LEU A 77 -7.57 13.37 -4.88
C LEU A 77 -7.85 14.86 -4.97
N ARG A 78 -6.83 15.67 -5.27
CA ARG A 78 -6.95 17.13 -5.40
C ARG A 78 -7.88 17.53 -6.56
N SER A 79 -7.84 16.82 -7.68
CA SER A 79 -8.71 17.10 -8.81
C SER A 79 -10.13 16.57 -8.64
N GLY A 80 -10.47 15.93 -7.50
CA GLY A 80 -11.77 15.29 -7.28
C GLY A 80 -12.02 14.08 -8.19
N ARG A 81 -10.98 13.53 -8.81
CA ARG A 81 -11.06 12.39 -9.76
C ARG A 81 -10.66 11.06 -9.11
N ALA A 82 -10.37 11.07 -7.81
CA ALA A 82 -10.02 9.86 -7.07
C ALA A 82 -11.22 8.91 -6.96
N SER A 83 -11.14 7.83 -7.73
CA SER A 83 -12.06 6.69 -7.70
C SER A 83 -11.29 5.40 -7.35
N LEU A 84 -12.03 4.33 -7.06
CA LEU A 84 -11.43 3.00 -6.89
C LEU A 84 -10.66 2.57 -8.15
N ALA A 85 -11.22 2.85 -9.34
CA ALA A 85 -10.58 2.54 -10.61
C ALA A 85 -9.25 3.31 -10.77
N SER A 86 -9.21 4.60 -10.42
CA SER A 86 -7.97 5.37 -10.51
C SER A 86 -6.93 4.93 -9.47
N ALA A 87 -7.37 4.53 -8.27
CA ALA A 87 -6.47 3.97 -7.25
C ALA A 87 -5.88 2.63 -7.72
N ALA A 88 -6.72 1.73 -8.24
CA ALA A 88 -6.28 0.46 -8.81
C ALA A 88 -5.28 0.70 -9.96
N ALA A 89 -5.55 1.63 -10.87
CA ALA A 89 -4.63 1.96 -11.96
C ALA A 89 -3.25 2.44 -11.45
N VAL A 90 -3.22 3.34 -10.46
CA VAL A 90 -1.97 3.83 -9.87
C VAL A 90 -1.14 2.70 -9.25
N GLY A 91 -1.78 1.74 -8.59
CA GLY A 91 -1.12 0.57 -8.03
C GLY A 91 -0.69 -0.47 -9.07
N LEU A 92 -1.50 -0.66 -10.11
CA LEU A 92 -1.30 -1.70 -11.12
C LEU A 92 -0.21 -1.35 -12.11
N VAL A 93 -0.09 -0.08 -12.52
CA VAL A 93 0.86 0.34 -13.58
C VAL A 93 2.30 -0.04 -13.27
N PRO A 94 2.88 0.26 -12.08
CA PRO A 94 4.24 -0.16 -11.79
C PRO A 94 4.42 -1.68 -11.78
N GLY A 95 3.43 -2.42 -11.25
CA GLY A 95 3.44 -3.88 -11.25
C GLY A 95 3.38 -4.47 -12.67
N ALA A 96 2.57 -3.90 -13.55
CA ALA A 96 2.48 -4.30 -14.95
C ALA A 96 3.77 -4.02 -15.73
N VAL A 97 4.44 -2.90 -15.44
CA VAL A 97 5.77 -2.59 -15.98
C VAL A 97 6.78 -3.65 -15.50
N THR A 98 6.84 -3.94 -14.20
CA THR A 98 7.70 -5.00 -13.68
C THR A 98 7.39 -6.36 -14.31
N PHE A 99 6.11 -6.67 -14.52
CA PHE A 99 5.67 -7.92 -15.17
C PHE A 99 6.14 -8.05 -16.61
N ALA A 100 6.22 -6.95 -17.35
CA ALA A 100 6.75 -6.94 -18.71
C ALA A 100 8.25 -7.29 -18.76
N PHE A 101 9.01 -6.97 -17.70
CA PHE A 101 10.44 -7.29 -17.59
C PHE A 101 10.72 -8.65 -16.92
N SER A 102 9.93 -9.00 -15.91
CA SER A 102 10.04 -10.27 -15.20
C SER A 102 8.67 -10.71 -14.69
N ARG A 103 8.16 -11.82 -15.22
CA ARG A 103 6.86 -12.38 -14.81
C ARG A 103 6.86 -12.83 -13.35
N GLU A 104 7.99 -13.36 -12.88
CA GLU A 104 8.15 -13.85 -11.50
C GLU A 104 8.04 -12.72 -10.48
N LEU A 105 8.61 -11.55 -10.80
CA LEU A 105 8.52 -10.35 -9.94
C LEU A 105 7.26 -9.53 -10.19
N GLY A 106 6.67 -9.64 -11.38
CA GLY A 106 5.52 -8.85 -11.78
C GLY A 106 4.24 -9.18 -11.01
N TRP A 107 3.93 -10.47 -10.82
CA TRP A 107 2.75 -10.89 -10.05
C TRP A 107 2.75 -10.35 -8.61
N PRO A 108 3.81 -10.55 -7.81
CA PRO A 108 3.86 -9.99 -6.46
C PRO A 108 3.86 -8.46 -6.46
N ALA A 109 4.46 -7.81 -7.46
CA ALA A 109 4.42 -6.35 -7.59
C ALA A 109 3.00 -5.82 -7.88
N ILE A 110 2.23 -6.49 -8.75
CA ILE A 110 0.83 -6.16 -9.03
C ILE A 110 -0.03 -6.34 -7.77
N ALA A 111 0.11 -7.49 -7.08
CA ALA A 111 -0.65 -7.76 -5.85
C ALA A 111 -0.36 -6.72 -4.77
N THR A 112 0.93 -6.39 -4.55
CA THR A 112 1.38 -5.36 -3.62
C THR A 112 0.81 -3.99 -3.99
N GLY A 113 0.95 -3.59 -5.25
CA GLY A 113 0.50 -2.29 -5.73
C GLY A 113 -1.02 -2.11 -5.59
N LEU A 114 -1.80 -3.12 -5.98
CA LEU A 114 -3.26 -3.11 -5.84
C LEU A 114 -3.71 -3.06 -4.39
N PHE A 115 -3.14 -3.90 -3.52
CA PHE A 115 -3.50 -3.91 -2.11
C PHE A 115 -3.24 -2.54 -1.47
N VAL A 116 -2.02 -2.01 -1.65
CA VAL A 116 -1.61 -0.74 -1.05
C VAL A 116 -2.43 0.43 -1.59
N SER A 117 -2.64 0.51 -2.92
CA SER A 117 -3.36 1.65 -3.51
C SER A 117 -4.85 1.66 -3.13
N LEU A 118 -5.50 0.48 -3.10
CA LEU A 118 -6.88 0.36 -2.67
C LEU A 118 -6.99 0.68 -1.19
N ALA A 119 -6.18 0.07 -0.32
CA ALA A 119 -6.24 0.34 1.11
C ALA A 119 -5.99 1.84 1.43
N THR A 120 -5.05 2.47 0.71
CA THR A 120 -4.83 3.93 0.78
C THR A 120 -6.06 4.72 0.36
N HIS A 121 -6.76 4.33 -0.73
CA HIS A 121 -7.99 4.99 -1.15
C HIS A 121 -9.04 5.00 -0.05
N TRP A 122 -9.24 3.86 0.61
CA TRP A 122 -10.18 3.73 1.70
C TRP A 122 -9.78 4.60 2.89
N SER A 123 -8.52 4.55 3.33
CA SER A 123 -8.03 5.39 4.43
C SER A 123 -8.14 6.89 4.15
N CYS A 124 -7.91 7.33 2.91
CA CYS A 124 -8.03 8.74 2.57
C CYS A 124 -9.48 9.20 2.35
N LYS A 125 -10.42 8.29 2.07
CA LYS A 125 -11.86 8.63 1.92
C LYS A 125 -12.61 8.67 3.23
N VAL A 126 -12.12 8.03 4.30
CA VAL A 126 -12.69 8.16 5.64
C VAL A 126 -12.46 9.60 6.11
N ARG A 127 -13.38 10.49 5.76
CA ARG A 127 -13.42 11.83 6.35
C ARG A 127 -13.60 11.66 7.87
N PRO A 128 -12.84 12.39 8.70
CA PRO A 128 -13.14 12.45 10.12
C PRO A 128 -14.60 12.88 10.25
N ASN A 129 -15.41 12.05 10.88
CA ASN A 129 -16.79 12.39 11.17
C ASN A 129 -16.73 13.66 12.03
N ASN A 130 -17.09 14.83 11.47
CA ASN A 130 -17.12 16.11 12.18
C ASN A 130 -18.18 16.13 13.30
N SER A 131 -18.76 14.97 13.64
CA SER A 131 -19.71 14.76 14.74
C SER A 131 -19.19 15.18 16.12
N SER A 132 -17.88 15.38 16.30
CA SER A 132 -17.28 15.87 17.55
C SER A 132 -16.99 17.37 17.55
N LYS A 133 -17.29 18.10 16.47
CA LYS A 133 -17.26 19.56 16.52
C LYS A 133 -18.57 20.03 17.15
N PRO A 134 -18.54 20.77 18.27
CA PRO A 134 -19.75 21.36 18.81
C PRO A 134 -20.38 22.23 17.72
N THR A 135 -21.68 22.06 17.52
CA THR A 135 -22.49 22.86 16.60
C THR A 135 -22.12 24.32 16.81
N PRO A 136 -21.67 25.07 15.79
CA PRO A 136 -21.43 26.48 15.97
C PRO A 136 -22.75 27.10 16.42
N LEU A 137 -22.78 27.66 17.62
CA LEU A 137 -23.85 28.51 18.14
C LEU A 137 -23.93 29.77 17.27
N ARG A 138 -24.40 29.63 16.02
CA ARG A 138 -24.86 30.73 15.20
C ARG A 138 -26.38 30.74 15.31
N GLY A 139 -26.91 31.66 16.10
CA GLY A 139 -28.33 32.05 16.03
C GLY A 139 -29.20 31.75 17.25
N ALA A 140 -28.65 31.45 18.42
CA ALA A 140 -29.41 31.55 19.67
C ALA A 140 -29.24 32.96 20.26
N ALA A 141 -29.83 33.95 19.59
CA ALA A 141 -30.05 35.31 20.08
C ALA A 141 -31.46 35.73 19.66
#